data_AF-A0A924B085-F1
#
_entry.id   AF-A0A924B085-F1
#
_cell.length_a   1.000
_cell.length_b   1.000
_cell.length_c   1.000
_cell.angle_alpha   90.00
_cell.angle_beta   90.00
_cell.angle_gamma   90.00
#
_symmetry.space_group_name_H-M   'P 1'
#
loop_
_entity.id
_entity.type
_entity.pdbx_description
1 polymer ?
#
loop_
_entity_poly.entity_id
_entity_poly.type
_entity_poly.pdbx_seq_one_letter_code
_entity_poly.pdbx_strand_id
1 'polypeptide(L)' 'MDISELLAFSAKNKASDLHLSSGLPPMIRVHGDVRRINLPPLEHKDVHGMIYDIMNDGQRK' A
#
# COMPACT_ATOMS: atom_id res chain seq x y z
N MET A 1 -5.89 -8.10 -4.32
CA MET A 1 -5.94 -6.84 -3.59
C MET A 1 -5.18 -5.84 -4.41
N ASP A 2 -5.86 -4.84 -4.94
CA ASP A 2 -5.22 -3.77 -5.71
C ASP A 2 -4.93 -2.52 -4.84
N ILE A 3 -4.25 -1.54 -5.41
CA ILE A 3 -3.89 -0.31 -4.72
C ILE A 3 -5.11 0.53 -4.31
N SER A 4 -6.19 0.50 -5.09
CA SER A 4 -7.42 1.26 -4.82
C SER A 4 -8.14 0.66 -3.61
N GLU A 5 -8.21 -0.66 -3.50
CA GLU A 5 -8.76 -1.37 -2.36
C GLU A 5 -7.99 -1.10 -1.07
N LEU A 6 -6.64 -1.06 -1.14
CA LEU A 6 -5.79 -0.73 0.01
C LEU A 6 -5.97 0.74 0.45
N LEU A 7 -6.09 1.66 -0.49
CA LEU A 7 -6.36 3.07 -0.20
C LEU A 7 -7.75 3.26 0.42
N ALA A 8 -8.78 2.60 -0.14
CA ALA A 8 -10.13 2.61 0.42
C ALA A 8 -10.17 2.02 1.84
N PHE A 9 -9.44 0.92 2.08
CA PHE A 9 -9.28 0.35 3.41
C PHE A 9 -8.60 1.33 4.37
N SER A 10 -7.54 2.01 3.93
CA SER A 10 -6.82 3.01 4.73
C SER A 10 -7.74 4.17 5.13
N ALA A 11 -8.51 4.70 4.18
CA ALA A 11 -9.49 5.75 4.43
C ALA A 11 -10.59 5.30 5.42
N LYS A 12 -11.14 4.10 5.23
CA LYS A 12 -12.15 3.51 6.12
C LYS A 12 -11.64 3.36 7.56
N ASN A 13 -10.36 3.04 7.73
CA ASN A 13 -9.72 2.90 9.04
C ASN A 13 -9.13 4.22 9.57
N LYS A 14 -9.39 5.37 8.91
CA LYS A 14 -8.85 6.69 9.27
C LYS A 14 -7.33 6.69 9.43
N ALA A 15 -6.65 5.91 8.58
CA ALA A 15 -5.20 5.88 8.55
C ALA A 15 -4.65 7.18 7.95
N SER A 16 -3.56 7.70 8.50
CA SER A 16 -2.82 8.83 7.93
C SER A 16 -1.97 8.42 6.74
N ASP A 17 -1.39 7.22 6.79
CA ASP A 17 -0.43 6.72 5.82
C ASP A 17 -0.74 5.27 5.45
N LEU A 18 -0.53 4.94 4.17
CA LEU A 18 -0.43 3.57 3.65
C LEU A 18 1.04 3.30 3.29
N HIS A 19 1.61 2.25 3.88
CA HIS A 19 2.98 1.83 3.67
C HIS A 19 3.02 0.50 2.90
N LEU A 20 3.73 0.50 1.78
CA LEU A 20 3.99 -0.67 0.94
C LEU A 20 5.49 -0.95 0.94
N SER A 21 5.88 -2.19 1.25
CA SER A 21 7.28 -2.61 1.30
C SER A 21 7.39 -4.07 0.91
N SER A 22 8.36 -4.39 0.04
CA SER A 22 8.58 -5.77 -0.40
C SER A 22 9.07 -6.64 0.76
N GLY A 23 8.58 -7.88 0.82
CA GLY A 23 8.86 -8.82 1.90
C GLY A 23 8.05 -8.56 3.17
N LEU A 24 7.18 -7.54 3.18
CA LEU A 24 6.32 -7.20 4.30
C LEU A 24 4.84 -7.13 3.86
N PRO A 25 3.89 -7.44 4.77
CA PRO A 25 2.49 -7.14 4.54
C PRO A 25 2.27 -5.62 4.35
N PRO A 26 1.20 -5.19 3.66
CA PRO A 26 0.77 -3.80 3.67
C PRO A 26 0.57 -3.31 5.11
N MET A 27 0.96 -2.07 5.39
CA MET A 27 0.84 -1.47 6.72
C MET A 27 0.12 -0.13 6.65
N ILE A 28 -0.61 0.21 7.69
CA ILE A 28 -1.26 1.51 7.83
C ILE A 28 -0.83 2.19 9.12
N ARG A 29 -0.72 3.52 9.08
CA ARG A 29 -0.52 4.33 10.29
C ARG A 29 -1.86 4.84 10.80
N VAL A 30 -2.23 4.48 12.04
CA VAL A 30 -3.46 4.96 12.68
C VAL A 30 -3.09 5.51 14.06
N HIS A 31 -3.43 6.78 14.32
CA HIS A 31 -3.10 7.47 15.58
C HIS A 31 -1.60 7.44 15.95
N GLY A 32 -0.72 7.48 14.94
CA GLY A 32 0.74 7.47 15.13
C GLY A 32 1.37 6.08 15.03
N ASP A 33 0.61 5.01 15.27
CA ASP A 33 1.11 3.64 15.28
C ASP A 33 1.02 2.99 13.90
N VAL A 34 2.10 2.32 13.48
CA VAL A 34 2.12 1.51 12.26
C VAL A 34 1.63 0.10 12.59
N ARG A 35 0.61 -0.37 11.86
CA ARG A 35 0.01 -1.70 12.02
C ARG A 35 0.02 -2.46 10.71
N ARG A 36 0.35 -3.74 10.76
CA ARG A 36 0.26 -4.65 9.61
C ARG A 36 -1.20 -4.99 9.33
N ILE A 37 -1.59 -4.92 8.07
CA ILE A 37 -2.85 -5.47 7.59
C ILE A 37 -2.70 -6.99 7.53
N ASN A 38 -3.75 -7.73 7.89
CA ASN A 38 -3.75 -9.19 7.87
C ASN A 38 -3.84 -9.73 6.43
N LEU A 39 -2.76 -9.52 5.68
CA LEU A 39 -2.54 -10.00 4.32
C LEU A 39 -1.15 -10.62 4.22
N PRO A 40 -0.91 -11.49 3.22
CA PRO A 40 0.43 -12.01 2.96
C PRO A 40 1.46 -10.88 2.71
N PRO A 41 2.75 -11.16 2.93
CA PRO A 41 3.81 -10.28 2.47
C PRO A 41 3.74 -10.00 0.97
N LEU A 42 4.05 -8.77 0.58
CA LEU A 42 4.08 -8.36 -0.82
C LEU A 42 5.42 -8.72 -1.45
N GLU A 43 5.42 -9.35 -2.62
CA GLU A 43 6.64 -9.53 -3.40
C GLU A 43 7.04 -8.23 -4.10
N HIS A 44 8.29 -8.12 -4.54
CA HIS A 44 8.78 -6.93 -5.24
C HIS A 44 7.91 -6.57 -6.45
N LYS A 45 7.51 -7.58 -7.23
CA LYS A 45 6.63 -7.43 -8.39
C LYS A 45 5.25 -6.88 -8.04
N ASP A 46 4.72 -7.22 -6.86
CA ASP A 46 3.38 -6.80 -6.44
C ASP A 46 3.40 -5.33 -6.06
N VAL A 47 4.42 -4.91 -5.28
CA VAL A 47 4.64 -3.51 -4.93
C VAL A 47 4.88 -2.67 -6.18
N HIS A 48 5.74 -3.14 -7.09
CA HIS A 48 6.05 -2.46 -8.34
C HIS A 48 4.80 -2.29 -9.21
N GLY A 49 4.02 -3.35 -9.41
CA GLY A 49 2.76 -3.28 -10.17
C GLY A 49 1.78 -2.25 -9.60
N MET A 50 1.54 -2.29 -8.30
CA MET A 50 0.64 -1.33 -7.64
C MET A 50 1.08 0.13 -7.78
N ILE A 51 2.39 0.40 -7.73
CA ILE A 51 2.93 1.75 -7.92
C ILE A 51 2.80 2.17 -9.39
N TYR A 52 3.10 1.27 -10.34
CA TYR A 52 3.01 1.59 -11.76
C TYR A 52 1.58 1.84 -12.21
N ASP A 53 0.59 1.15 -11.63
CA ASP A 53 -0.82 1.32 -11.96
C ASP A 53 -1.35 2.75 -11.67
N ILE A 54 -0.77 3.44 -10.67
CA ILE A 54 -1.16 4.81 -10.32
C ILE A 54 -0.30 5.89 -10.98
N MET A 55 0.86 5.52 -11.51
CA MET A 55 1.79 6.45 -12.14
C MET A 55 1.42 6.70 -13.59
N ASN A 56 1.48 7.97 -14.01
CA ASN A 56 1.45 8.32 -15.43
C ASN A 56 2.82 8.11 -16.09
N ASP A 57 2.88 8.18 -17.42
CA ASP A 57 4.10 7.94 -18.19
C ASP A 57 5.24 8.93 -17.87
N GLY A 58 4.91 10.14 -17.39
CA GLY A 58 5.91 11.11 -16.95
C GLY A 58 6.58 10.73 -15.63
N GLN A 59 5.89 9.98 -14.77
CA GLN A 59 6.38 9.52 -13.46
C GLN A 59 7.13 8.19 -13.53
N ARG A 60 6.93 7.40 -14.60
CA ARG A 60 7.58 6.08 -14.81
C ARG A 60 9.00 6.17 -15.40
N LYS A 61 9.51 7.38 -15.63
CA LYS A 61 10.82 7.66 -16.24
C LYS A 61 11.95 7.75 -15.22
#